data_AF-A0A6B0V921-F1
#
_entry.id   AF-A0A6B0V921-F1
#
_cell.length_a   1.000
_cell.length_b   1.000
_cell.length_c   1.000
_cell.angle_alpha   90.00
_cell.angle_beta   90.00
_cell.angle_gamma   90.00
#
_symmetry.space_group_name_H-M   'P 1'
#
loop_
_entity.id
_entity.type
_entity.pdbx_description
1 polymer ?
#
loop_
_entity_poly.entity_id
_entity_poly.type
_entity_poly.pdbx_seq_one_letter_code
_entity_poly.pdbx_strand_id
1 'polypeptide(L)'
;MKVDSRLLILASTIFVVVCDSVDDSGAATTEDPYWTNVCEKAHHHHMGITIVADSSFQREQAQTGFDQHLYLRTFVETINLYFSELRCSSVKLVLIKVVNSTTFDELKFEAFRNTTRSSGRSLDPHLTLGLFREWATNQSFFNDSDVVYLITGHPVFDFVSAYRLTMKAASYAFGVCSRRRVALGSDDGKTFSGVPAAVQQIANLLGIKWDDKRDKPGCTPKDGHVMSRNGEPTQYPTFSECSKESWDERTQMSLGLPPCYKLNVSLMSTSERRTPYTFFNCKEPCKDITGESQNNVLNTPPKSNEDSKTRDICKLNCCPDYDEKFNERRKGAPDGMPCGLFKVCLQQVCVSVPRQWNEVSKVPMNTDVN
;
A
#
# COMPACT_ATOMS: atom_id res chain seq x y z
N MET A 1 -48.40 45.70 32.53
CA MET A 1 -47.01 45.73 32.03
C MET A 1 -46.82 44.56 31.07
N LYS A 2 -46.94 44.82 29.77
CA LYS A 2 -46.69 43.89 28.67
C LYS A 2 -45.28 44.18 28.18
N VAL A 3 -44.41 43.17 28.14
CA VAL A 3 -43.05 43.30 27.61
C VAL A 3 -43.02 42.61 26.26
N ASP A 4 -42.81 43.40 25.22
CA ASP A 4 -42.69 43.00 23.82
C ASP A 4 -41.49 42.06 23.61
N SER A 5 -41.76 40.88 23.03
CA SER A 5 -40.71 40.03 22.45
C SER A 5 -40.57 40.39 20.97
N ARG A 6 -39.47 41.08 20.62
CA ARG A 6 -39.09 41.33 19.24
C ARG A 6 -38.39 40.10 18.67
N LEU A 7 -39.05 39.47 17.70
CA LEU A 7 -38.52 38.40 16.86
C LEU A 7 -37.48 39.00 15.89
N LEU A 8 -36.20 38.64 16.03
CA LEU A 8 -35.15 38.97 15.06
C LEU A 8 -35.06 37.82 14.05
N ILE A 9 -35.64 38.03 12.86
CA ILE A 9 -35.46 37.15 11.71
C ILE A 9 -34.15 37.56 11.02
N LEU A 10 -33.10 36.76 11.19
CA LEU A 10 -31.89 36.85 10.38
C LEU A 10 -32.15 36.16 9.04
N ALA A 11 -32.35 36.96 8.00
CA ALA A 11 -32.40 36.49 6.62
C ALA A 11 -31.03 35.93 6.23
N SER A 12 -30.93 34.60 6.14
CA SER A 12 -29.79 33.92 5.50
C SER A 12 -30.02 33.93 4.00
N THR A 13 -29.17 34.64 3.27
CA THR A 13 -29.06 34.57 1.82
C THR A 13 -28.54 33.19 1.42
N ILE A 14 -29.43 32.36 0.90
CA ILE A 14 -29.09 31.10 0.24
C ILE A 14 -28.57 31.45 -1.16
N PHE A 15 -27.26 31.31 -1.38
CA PHE A 15 -26.71 31.23 -2.73
C PHE A 15 -27.03 29.84 -3.29
N VAL A 16 -28.14 29.74 -4.03
CA VAL A 16 -28.41 28.60 -4.91
C VAL A 16 -27.58 28.83 -6.18
N VAL A 17 -26.42 28.20 -6.27
CA VAL A 17 -25.73 28.04 -7.55
C VAL A 17 -26.34 26.84 -8.24
N VAL A 18 -27.19 27.11 -9.22
CA VAL A 18 -27.66 26.16 -10.22
C VAL A 18 -26.51 25.89 -11.16
N CYS A 19 -26.03 24.65 -11.24
CA CYS A 19 -25.21 24.18 -12.35
C CYS A 19 -25.99 23.07 -13.04
N ASP A 20 -26.38 23.32 -14.29
CA ASP A 20 -26.96 22.30 -15.16
C ASP A 20 -26.17 22.22 -16.48
N SER A 21 -26.16 21.00 -17.02
CA SER A 21 -25.72 20.53 -18.35
C SER A 21 -24.22 20.40 -18.70
N VAL A 22 -23.79 19.14 -18.64
CA VAL A 22 -23.10 18.32 -19.68
C VAL A 22 -22.32 19.05 -20.78
N ASP A 23 -21.02 18.76 -20.87
CA ASP A 23 -20.34 18.55 -22.16
C ASP A 23 -19.19 17.55 -22.04
N ASP A 24 -19.22 16.57 -22.94
CA ASP A 24 -18.31 15.45 -23.11
C ASP A 24 -17.14 15.88 -24.00
N SER A 25 -15.92 15.96 -23.47
CA SER A 25 -14.70 15.95 -24.28
C SER A 25 -13.47 15.60 -23.44
N GLY A 26 -12.80 14.51 -23.82
CA GLY A 26 -11.53 14.11 -23.23
C GLY A 26 -10.36 14.94 -23.74
N ALA A 27 -9.62 15.56 -22.81
CA ALA A 27 -8.16 15.70 -22.79
C ALA A 27 -7.75 16.67 -21.68
N ALA A 28 -6.75 16.27 -20.89
CA ALA A 28 -6.13 17.00 -19.77
C ALA A 28 -7.08 17.30 -18.59
N THR A 29 -6.89 16.57 -17.49
CA THR A 29 -7.43 16.94 -16.19
C THR A 29 -6.88 18.31 -15.82
N THR A 30 -7.64 19.38 -16.08
CA THR A 30 -7.52 20.59 -15.29
C THR A 30 -7.87 20.17 -13.88
N GLU A 31 -6.84 19.92 -13.05
CA GLU A 31 -7.07 19.66 -11.64
C GLU A 31 -7.92 20.80 -11.09
N ASP A 32 -9.00 20.44 -10.41
CA ASP A 32 -9.88 21.38 -9.72
C ASP A 32 -9.02 22.38 -8.92
N PRO A 33 -9.11 23.70 -9.18
CA PRO A 33 -8.30 24.71 -8.51
C PRO A 33 -8.35 24.60 -6.98
N TYR A 34 -9.46 24.07 -6.44
CA TYR A 34 -9.58 23.75 -5.03
C TYR A 34 -8.55 22.70 -4.58
N TRP A 35 -8.47 21.57 -5.30
CA TRP A 35 -7.60 20.46 -4.92
C TRP A 35 -6.13 20.76 -5.12
N THR A 36 -5.76 21.58 -6.10
CA THR A 36 -4.38 22.07 -6.22
C THR A 36 -3.94 22.81 -4.96
N ASN A 37 -4.75 23.73 -4.46
CA ASN A 37 -4.47 24.48 -3.22
C ASN A 37 -4.46 23.58 -1.97
N VAL A 38 -5.36 22.60 -1.90
CA VAL A 38 -5.35 21.59 -0.83
C VAL A 38 -4.05 20.79 -0.85
N CYS A 39 -3.64 20.29 -2.02
CA CYS A 39 -2.41 19.49 -2.14
C CYS A 39 -1.14 20.30 -1.85
N GLU A 40 -1.09 21.59 -2.18
CA GLU A 40 0.04 22.47 -1.83
C GLU A 40 0.22 22.63 -0.31
N LYS A 41 -0.88 22.55 0.45
CA LYS A 41 -0.89 22.69 1.92
C LYS A 41 -0.88 21.34 2.66
N ALA A 42 -1.14 20.25 1.95
CA ALA A 42 -1.21 18.92 2.52
C ALA A 42 0.16 18.47 3.04
N HIS A 43 0.16 17.70 4.14
CA HIS A 43 1.41 17.19 4.69
C HIS A 43 1.98 16.07 3.85
N HIS A 44 3.30 16.10 3.67
CA HIS A 44 4.03 14.97 3.12
C HIS A 44 4.13 13.84 4.15
N HIS A 45 3.62 12.67 3.79
CA HIS A 45 3.55 11.49 4.67
C HIS A 45 4.81 10.63 4.56
N HIS A 46 5.97 11.23 4.84
CA HIS A 46 7.26 10.54 4.86
C HIS A 46 7.47 9.87 6.21
N MET A 47 7.42 8.55 6.25
CA MET A 47 7.37 7.76 7.48
C MET A 47 8.52 6.75 7.55
N GLY A 48 9.20 6.73 8.69
CA GLY A 48 10.19 5.70 9.00
C GLY A 48 9.50 4.44 9.52
N ILE A 49 9.63 3.32 8.82
CA ILE A 49 9.11 2.03 9.26
C ILE A 49 10.24 1.18 9.86
N THR A 50 10.00 0.66 11.06
CA THR A 50 10.83 -0.39 11.65
C THR A 50 10.09 -1.71 11.52
N ILE A 51 10.76 -2.72 10.96
CA ILE A 51 10.21 -4.07 10.83
C ILE A 51 10.81 -4.95 11.93
N VAL A 52 9.94 -5.60 12.70
CA VAL A 52 10.30 -6.65 13.66
C VAL A 52 10.07 -7.99 12.99
N ALA A 53 11.13 -8.75 12.78
CA ALA A 53 11.07 -10.07 12.16
C ALA A 53 11.07 -11.14 13.25
N ASP A 54 10.00 -11.93 13.34
CA ASP A 54 9.91 -13.03 14.30
C ASP A 54 10.77 -14.24 13.91
N SER A 55 10.96 -15.15 14.87
CA SER A 55 11.76 -16.35 14.68
C SER A 55 11.19 -17.29 13.60
N SER A 56 9.87 -17.22 13.33
CA SER A 56 9.24 -17.99 12.26
C SER A 56 9.62 -17.45 10.88
N PHE A 57 9.50 -16.14 10.66
CA PHE A 57 9.89 -15.46 9.44
C PHE A 57 11.39 -15.61 9.19
N GLN A 58 12.21 -15.40 10.21
CA GLN A 58 13.66 -15.56 10.13
C GLN A 58 14.05 -16.97 9.65
N ARG A 59 13.35 -18.01 10.13
CA ARG A 59 13.59 -19.41 9.73
C ARG A 59 13.19 -19.68 8.28
N GLU A 60 12.06 -19.14 7.82
CA GLU A 60 11.65 -19.28 6.42
C GLU A 60 12.60 -18.55 5.49
N GLN A 61 13.03 -17.35 5.88
CA GLN A 61 13.98 -16.55 5.11
C GLN A 61 15.37 -17.19 5.05
N ALA A 62 15.85 -17.79 6.13
CA ALA A 62 17.13 -18.49 6.14
C ALA A 62 17.22 -19.63 5.10
N GLN A 63 16.08 -20.26 4.75
CA GLN A 63 16.03 -21.29 3.71
C GLN A 63 16.20 -20.71 2.29
N THR A 64 15.97 -19.42 2.09
CA THR A 64 16.04 -18.79 0.76
C THR A 64 17.46 -18.41 0.35
N GLY A 65 18.34 -18.15 1.33
CA GLY A 65 19.65 -17.54 1.10
C GLY A 65 19.61 -16.05 0.74
N PHE A 66 18.45 -15.39 0.77
CA PHE A 66 18.32 -13.96 0.50
C PHE A 66 18.88 -13.11 1.65
N ASP A 67 19.44 -11.95 1.30
CA ASP A 67 19.77 -10.93 2.30
C ASP A 67 18.49 -10.36 2.92
N GLN A 68 18.35 -10.52 4.24
CA GLN A 68 17.13 -10.15 4.96
C GLN A 68 16.80 -8.67 4.82
N HIS A 69 17.81 -7.83 4.97
CA HIS A 69 17.62 -6.38 4.97
C HIS A 69 17.20 -5.90 3.58
N LEU A 70 17.81 -6.45 2.52
CA LEU A 70 17.46 -6.18 1.13
C LEU A 70 16.06 -6.67 0.77
N TYR A 71 15.66 -7.86 1.24
CA TYR A 71 14.30 -8.36 1.09
C TYR A 71 13.31 -7.40 1.76
N LEU A 72 13.51 -7.05 3.03
CA LEU A 72 12.61 -6.15 3.74
C LEU A 72 12.59 -4.72 3.17
N ARG A 73 13.70 -4.25 2.61
CA ARG A 73 13.73 -2.98 1.87
C ARG A 73 12.86 -3.07 0.62
N THR A 74 13.02 -4.12 -0.17
CA THR A 74 12.22 -4.38 -1.39
C THR A 74 10.73 -4.49 -1.03
N PHE A 75 10.41 -5.16 0.08
CA PHE A 75 9.04 -5.26 0.62
C PHE A 75 8.43 -3.87 0.86
N VAL A 76 9.15 -2.97 1.56
CA VAL A 76 8.69 -1.60 1.82
C VAL A 76 8.59 -0.76 0.54
N GLU A 77 9.52 -0.91 -0.39
CA GLU A 77 9.47 -0.21 -1.68
C GLU A 77 8.29 -0.67 -2.54
N THR A 78 7.92 -1.95 -2.46
CA THR A 78 6.73 -2.48 -3.12
C THR A 78 5.45 -1.91 -2.51
N ILE A 79 5.39 -1.78 -1.18
CA ILE A 79 4.25 -1.13 -0.49
C ILE A 79 4.03 0.29 -1.03
N ASN A 80 5.11 1.06 -1.23
CA ASN A 80 5.02 2.43 -1.73
C ASN A 80 4.36 2.54 -3.12
N LEU A 81 4.37 1.49 -3.94
CA LEU A 81 3.67 1.48 -5.24
C LEU A 81 2.16 1.67 -5.09
N TYR A 82 1.56 1.03 -4.09
CA TYR A 82 0.11 1.00 -3.90
C TYR A 82 -0.45 2.37 -3.51
N PHE A 83 0.30 3.16 -2.76
CA PHE A 83 -0.12 4.48 -2.29
C PHE A 83 0.01 5.58 -3.35
N SER A 84 0.54 5.25 -4.51
CA SER A 84 0.95 6.24 -5.51
C SER A 84 -0.21 6.90 -6.27
N GLU A 85 -1.39 6.28 -6.28
CA GLU A 85 -2.61 6.84 -6.88
C GLU A 85 -3.45 7.70 -5.92
N LEU A 86 -3.04 7.86 -4.65
CA LEU A 86 -3.78 8.67 -3.70
C LEU A 86 -3.54 10.17 -3.97
N ARG A 87 -4.62 10.95 -4.05
CA ARG A 87 -4.55 12.40 -4.26
C ARG A 87 -3.88 13.12 -3.10
N CYS A 88 -3.12 14.16 -3.41
CA CYS A 88 -2.27 14.91 -2.47
C CYS A 88 -1.29 14.05 -1.64
N SER A 89 -1.18 12.76 -1.96
CA SER A 89 -0.44 11.83 -1.14
C SER A 89 1.00 11.75 -1.63
N SER A 90 1.91 12.09 -0.74
CA SER A 90 3.30 11.64 -0.82
C SER A 90 3.58 10.64 0.30
N VAL A 91 2.67 9.68 0.50
CA VAL A 91 2.94 8.56 1.41
C VAL A 91 4.18 7.84 0.91
N LYS A 92 5.23 7.92 1.72
CA LYS A 92 6.52 7.30 1.43
C LYS A 92 7.07 6.69 2.69
N LEU A 93 7.12 5.37 2.70
CA LEU A 93 7.75 4.60 3.75
C LEU A 93 9.22 4.38 3.45
N VAL A 94 10.03 4.47 4.48
CA VAL A 94 11.47 4.20 4.43
C VAL A 94 11.79 3.20 5.53
N LEU A 95 12.36 2.06 5.15
CA LEU A 95 12.88 1.10 6.12
C LEU A 95 14.04 1.74 6.89
N ILE A 96 13.84 2.04 8.16
CA ILE A 96 14.88 2.64 9.01
C ILE A 96 15.62 1.61 9.85
N LYS A 97 14.95 0.53 10.27
CA LYS A 97 15.50 -0.52 11.13
C LYS A 97 14.85 -1.86 10.86
N VAL A 98 15.65 -2.91 11.02
CA VAL A 98 15.19 -4.30 11.11
C VAL A 98 15.58 -4.81 12.49
N VAL A 99 14.63 -5.40 13.21
CA VAL A 99 14.81 -5.95 14.55
C VAL A 99 14.44 -7.42 14.51
N ASN A 100 15.42 -8.31 14.63
CA ASN A 100 15.15 -9.73 14.79
C ASN A 100 14.77 -9.98 16.25
N SER A 101 13.51 -10.38 16.49
CA SER A 101 13.09 -10.75 17.84
C SER A 101 13.66 -12.11 18.22
N THR A 102 13.81 -12.31 19.53
CA THR A 102 14.11 -13.61 20.11
C THR A 102 12.81 -14.32 20.49
N THR A 103 12.86 -15.64 20.65
CA THR A 103 11.74 -16.40 21.21
C THR A 103 11.32 -15.91 22.60
N PHE A 104 12.25 -15.35 23.39
CA PHE A 104 11.95 -14.75 24.68
C PHE A 104 11.15 -13.43 24.56
N ASP A 105 11.44 -12.64 23.53
CA ASP A 105 10.65 -11.44 23.25
C ASP A 105 9.27 -11.79 22.70
N GLU A 106 9.21 -12.78 21.81
CA GLU A 106 7.98 -13.29 21.20
C GLU A 106 6.98 -13.78 22.25
N LEU A 107 7.44 -14.43 23.34
CA LEU A 107 6.57 -14.82 24.46
C LEU A 107 5.82 -13.64 25.12
N LYS A 108 6.28 -12.40 24.94
CA LYS A 108 5.65 -11.20 25.51
C LYS A 108 4.52 -10.67 24.62
N PHE A 109 4.54 -10.97 23.32
CA PHE A 109 3.59 -10.40 22.38
C PHE A 109 2.83 -11.41 21.53
N GLU A 110 3.38 -12.57 21.20
CA GLU A 110 2.70 -13.58 20.41
C GLU A 110 1.68 -14.36 21.23
N ALA A 111 0.44 -14.34 20.77
CA ALA A 111 -0.62 -15.16 21.32
C ALA A 111 -1.12 -16.12 20.24
N PHE A 112 -1.14 -17.41 20.57
CA PHE A 112 -1.58 -18.45 19.63
C PHE A 112 -2.89 -19.07 20.09
N ARG A 113 -3.70 -19.47 19.11
CA ARG A 113 -4.90 -20.28 19.32
C ARG A 113 -4.97 -21.41 18.28
N ASN A 114 -5.62 -22.50 18.67
CA ASN A 114 -5.90 -23.62 17.77
C ASN A 114 -7.17 -23.34 16.98
N THR A 115 -7.20 -23.73 15.70
CA THR A 115 -8.41 -23.71 14.87
C THR A 115 -8.49 -25.00 14.08
N THR A 116 -9.71 -25.48 13.83
CA THR A 116 -9.96 -26.63 12.95
C THR A 116 -9.77 -26.30 11.47
N ARG A 117 -9.65 -25.00 11.12
CA ARG A 117 -9.51 -24.51 9.74
C ARG A 117 -8.07 -24.32 9.27
N SER A 118 -7.08 -24.39 10.17
CA SER A 118 -5.66 -24.39 9.82
C SER A 118 -4.98 -25.61 10.41
N SER A 119 -4.07 -26.23 9.68
CA SER A 119 -3.18 -27.24 10.24
C SER A 119 -2.21 -26.57 11.22
N GLY A 120 -2.46 -26.71 12.53
CA GLY A 120 -1.58 -26.21 13.58
C GLY A 120 -2.04 -24.93 14.29
N ARG A 121 -1.14 -24.36 15.11
CA ARG A 121 -1.36 -23.14 15.87
C ARG A 121 -1.30 -21.92 14.94
N SER A 122 -2.30 -21.06 15.00
CA SER A 122 -2.31 -19.77 14.32
C SER A 122 -2.21 -18.64 15.34
N LEU A 123 -1.60 -17.54 14.93
CA LEU A 123 -1.45 -16.35 15.73
C LEU A 123 -2.79 -15.61 15.80
N ASP A 124 -3.23 -15.26 17.02
CA ASP A 124 -4.41 -14.44 17.29
C ASP A 124 -4.04 -12.97 17.03
N PRO A 125 -4.54 -12.33 15.95
CA PRO A 125 -4.10 -11.01 15.55
C PRO A 125 -4.48 -9.94 16.57
N HIS A 126 -5.64 -10.04 17.22
CA HIS A 126 -6.11 -8.99 18.12
C HIS A 126 -5.35 -9.00 19.44
N LEU A 127 -5.18 -10.18 20.03
CA LEU A 127 -4.43 -10.33 21.27
C LEU A 127 -2.95 -10.02 21.03
N THR A 128 -2.38 -10.53 19.93
CA THR A 128 -0.99 -10.24 19.58
C THR A 128 -0.76 -8.76 19.33
N LEU A 129 -1.63 -8.09 18.57
CA LEU A 129 -1.48 -6.65 18.31
C LEU A 129 -1.50 -5.83 19.60
N GLY A 130 -2.39 -6.18 20.55
CA GLY A 130 -2.49 -5.53 21.85
C GLY A 130 -1.22 -5.70 22.68
N LEU A 131 -0.68 -6.91 22.78
CA LEU A 131 0.54 -7.18 23.52
C LEU A 131 1.79 -6.61 22.82
N PHE A 132 1.85 -6.69 21.49
CA PHE A 132 2.92 -6.12 20.67
C PHE A 132 3.00 -4.61 20.82
N ARG A 133 1.84 -3.93 20.90
CA ARG A 133 1.76 -2.50 21.21
C ARG A 133 2.44 -2.16 22.54
N GLU A 134 2.11 -2.92 23.60
CA GLU A 134 2.68 -2.69 24.93
C GLU A 134 4.19 -2.97 24.94
N TRP A 135 4.61 -4.09 24.34
CA TRP A 135 6.02 -4.43 24.21
C TRP A 135 6.80 -3.34 23.46
N ALA A 136 6.32 -2.93 22.27
CA ALA A 136 6.96 -1.92 21.43
C ALA A 136 6.98 -0.53 22.08
N THR A 137 5.92 -0.16 22.83
CA THR A 137 5.89 1.11 23.56
C THR A 137 6.99 1.17 24.64
N ASN A 138 7.36 0.03 25.21
CA ASN A 138 8.38 -0.07 26.25
C ASN A 138 9.81 -0.18 25.70
N GLN A 139 9.99 -0.26 24.37
CA GLN A 139 11.31 -0.31 23.75
C GLN A 139 11.73 1.08 23.25
N SER A 140 12.77 1.65 23.87
CA SER A 140 13.29 2.98 23.50
C SER A 140 13.81 3.06 22.08
N PHE A 141 14.26 1.93 21.49
CA PHE A 141 14.80 1.90 20.13
C PHE A 141 13.76 2.09 19.03
N PHE A 142 12.45 2.05 19.34
CA PHE A 142 11.39 2.44 18.41
C PHE A 142 11.01 3.93 18.49
N ASN A 143 11.71 4.73 19.31
CA ASN A 143 11.32 6.13 19.54
C ASN A 143 11.31 6.97 18.26
N ASP A 144 12.13 6.66 17.28
CA ASP A 144 12.23 7.31 15.97
C ASP A 144 11.37 6.67 14.86
N SER A 145 10.64 5.58 15.16
CA SER A 145 9.85 4.85 14.15
C SER A 145 8.45 5.44 13.98
N ASP A 146 8.04 5.85 12.79
CA ASP A 146 6.66 6.30 12.56
C ASP A 146 5.67 5.13 12.50
N VAL A 147 6.15 3.97 12.05
CA VAL A 147 5.41 2.71 12.02
C VAL A 147 6.30 1.59 12.59
N VAL A 148 5.72 0.71 13.41
CA VAL A 148 6.37 -0.53 13.86
C VAL A 148 5.57 -1.72 13.34
N TYR A 149 6.18 -2.54 12.49
CA TYR A 149 5.50 -3.63 11.80
C TYR A 149 6.08 -4.98 12.20
N LEU A 150 5.26 -5.86 12.77
CA LEU A 150 5.63 -7.26 13.02
C LEU A 150 5.40 -8.07 11.74
N ILE A 151 6.48 -8.61 11.17
CA ILE A 151 6.41 -9.57 10.08
C ILE A 151 6.61 -10.97 10.64
N THR A 152 5.67 -11.88 10.34
CA THR A 152 5.65 -13.23 10.89
C THR A 152 5.55 -14.30 9.81
N GLY A 153 6.27 -15.41 10.00
CA GLY A 153 6.08 -16.61 9.19
C GLY A 153 4.88 -17.46 9.63
N HIS A 154 4.25 -17.12 10.76
CA HIS A 154 3.07 -17.83 11.26
C HIS A 154 1.81 -17.50 10.48
N PRO A 155 0.89 -18.47 10.31
CA PRO A 155 -0.45 -18.16 9.85
C PRO A 155 -1.16 -17.30 10.90
N VAL A 156 -1.74 -16.20 10.45
CA VAL A 156 -2.58 -15.31 11.26
C VAL A 156 -4.04 -15.66 10.97
N PHE A 157 -4.88 -15.69 12.02
CA PHE A 157 -6.28 -16.11 11.89
C PHE A 157 -7.21 -15.34 12.84
N ASP A 158 -8.36 -14.89 12.37
CA ASP A 158 -9.33 -14.21 13.24
C ASP A 158 -10.16 -15.19 14.08
N PHE A 159 -10.07 -15.04 15.40
CA PHE A 159 -10.83 -15.81 16.38
C PHE A 159 -12.03 -15.07 16.98
N VAL A 160 -12.22 -13.77 16.67
CA VAL A 160 -13.23 -12.90 17.27
C VAL A 160 -14.50 -12.83 16.42
N SER A 161 -14.39 -12.88 15.09
CA SER A 161 -15.56 -12.82 14.22
C SER A 161 -16.40 -14.11 14.28
N ALA A 162 -17.73 -13.97 14.36
CA ALA A 162 -18.70 -15.07 14.39
C ALA A 162 -18.55 -16.05 13.20
N TYR A 163 -18.00 -15.57 12.08
CA TYR A 163 -17.77 -16.35 10.86
C TYR A 163 -16.34 -16.91 10.73
N ARG A 164 -15.43 -16.55 11.64
CA ARG A 164 -14.00 -16.92 11.62
C ARG A 164 -13.40 -16.71 10.22
N LEU A 165 -13.49 -15.47 9.74
CA LEU A 165 -12.98 -15.09 8.43
C LEU A 165 -11.45 -15.17 8.42
N THR A 166 -10.86 -15.43 7.26
CA THR A 166 -9.42 -15.35 7.04
C THR A 166 -8.97 -13.90 7.14
N MET A 167 -8.57 -13.45 8.34
CA MET A 167 -7.73 -12.26 8.51
C MET A 167 -6.28 -12.71 8.58
N LYS A 168 -5.41 -12.15 7.74
CA LYS A 168 -3.97 -12.44 7.75
C LYS A 168 -3.11 -11.34 8.38
N ALA A 169 -3.74 -10.28 8.88
CA ALA A 169 -3.05 -9.12 9.44
C ALA A 169 -3.96 -8.29 10.35
N ALA A 170 -3.37 -7.40 11.14
CA ALA A 170 -4.11 -6.44 11.96
C ALA A 170 -3.30 -5.17 12.26
N SER A 171 -4.02 -4.05 12.41
CA SER A 171 -3.49 -2.77 12.88
C SER A 171 -4.58 -1.96 13.56
N TYR A 172 -4.18 -0.86 14.21
CA TYR A 172 -5.12 0.12 14.71
C TYR A 172 -5.51 1.12 13.62
N ALA A 173 -6.79 1.47 13.54
CA ALA A 173 -7.20 2.61 12.73
C ALA A 173 -6.65 3.92 13.33
N PHE A 174 -6.17 4.83 12.48
CA PHE A 174 -5.60 6.13 12.90
C PHE A 174 -4.44 5.97 13.91
N GLY A 175 -3.66 4.90 13.77
CA GLY A 175 -2.64 4.54 14.74
C GLY A 175 -1.35 5.37 14.64
N VAL A 176 -1.05 5.95 13.48
CA VAL A 176 0.13 6.83 13.30
C VAL A 176 0.14 7.96 14.33
N CYS A 177 1.32 8.52 14.60
CA CYS A 177 1.50 9.59 15.61
C CYS A 177 1.18 9.20 17.07
N SER A 178 0.96 7.91 17.38
CA SER A 178 0.56 7.49 18.72
C SER A 178 1.23 6.17 19.13
N ARG A 179 0.97 5.71 20.36
CA ARG A 179 1.37 4.37 20.80
C ARG A 179 0.73 3.25 19.97
N ARG A 180 -0.32 3.54 19.21
CA ARG A 180 -1.03 2.60 18.34
C ARG A 180 -0.43 2.46 16.93
N ARG A 181 0.76 3.02 16.68
CA ARG A 181 1.50 2.97 15.40
C ARG A 181 2.01 1.58 14.99
N VAL A 182 1.39 0.53 15.51
CA VAL A 182 1.81 -0.87 15.33
C VAL A 182 0.86 -1.61 14.40
N ALA A 183 1.43 -2.51 13.62
CA ALA A 183 0.71 -3.43 12.75
C ALA A 183 1.43 -4.79 12.72
N LEU A 184 0.72 -5.83 12.31
CA LEU A 184 1.28 -7.16 12.07
C LEU A 184 0.71 -7.80 10.81
N GLY A 185 1.50 -8.64 10.15
CA GLY A 185 1.03 -9.45 9.03
C GLY A 185 1.96 -10.61 8.69
N SER A 186 1.39 -11.61 8.03
CA SER A 186 2.11 -12.82 7.62
C SER A 186 2.82 -12.63 6.28
N ASP A 187 4.05 -13.12 6.17
CA ASP A 187 4.83 -13.20 4.93
C ASP A 187 5.62 -14.52 4.93
N ASP A 188 5.77 -15.15 3.77
CA ASP A 188 6.52 -16.41 3.66
C ASP A 188 8.05 -16.23 3.60
N GLY A 189 8.55 -15.00 3.54
CA GLY A 189 9.97 -14.68 3.47
C GLY A 189 10.63 -14.98 2.13
N LYS A 190 9.86 -15.41 1.11
CA LYS A 190 10.38 -15.85 -0.21
C LYS A 190 9.75 -15.09 -1.36
N THR A 191 8.48 -14.69 -1.25
CA THR A 191 7.67 -14.25 -2.38
C THR A 191 7.07 -12.86 -2.26
N PHE A 192 7.36 -12.16 -1.16
CA PHE A 192 6.70 -10.91 -0.78
C PHE A 192 5.18 -11.07 -0.60
N SER A 193 4.71 -12.26 -0.19
CA SER A 193 3.29 -12.58 -0.07
C SER A 193 2.52 -11.73 0.94
N GLY A 194 3.21 -11.10 1.89
CA GLY A 194 2.67 -10.20 2.90
C GLY A 194 2.50 -8.75 2.46
N VAL A 195 2.97 -8.35 1.26
CA VAL A 195 2.84 -6.96 0.78
C VAL A 195 1.39 -6.47 0.77
N PRO A 196 0.40 -7.20 0.22
CA PRO A 196 -1.00 -6.74 0.22
C PRO A 196 -1.52 -6.48 1.64
N ALA A 197 -1.16 -7.37 2.57
CA ALA A 197 -1.53 -7.26 3.98
C ALA A 197 -0.91 -6.03 4.63
N ALA A 198 0.37 -5.77 4.37
CA ALA A 198 1.06 -4.59 4.89
C ALA A 198 0.47 -3.29 4.34
N VAL A 199 0.20 -3.21 3.04
CA VAL A 199 -0.46 -2.05 2.40
C VAL A 199 -1.78 -1.72 3.12
N GLN A 200 -2.64 -2.72 3.30
CA GLN A 200 -3.93 -2.56 3.96
C GLN A 200 -3.79 -2.09 5.41
N GLN A 201 -2.86 -2.68 6.17
CA GLN A 201 -2.68 -2.31 7.57
C GLN A 201 -2.09 -0.91 7.73
N ILE A 202 -1.17 -0.50 6.84
CA ILE A 202 -0.61 0.86 6.81
C ILE A 202 -1.67 1.86 6.38
N ALA A 203 -2.51 1.54 5.39
CA ALA A 203 -3.64 2.36 4.99
C ALA A 203 -4.61 2.58 6.18
N ASN A 204 -4.93 1.52 6.92
CA ASN A 204 -5.74 1.59 8.13
C ASN A 204 -5.06 2.43 9.23
N LEU A 205 -3.75 2.30 9.44
CA LEU A 205 -2.97 3.15 10.36
C LEU A 205 -3.07 4.64 10.00
N LEU A 206 -3.08 4.96 8.70
CA LEU A 206 -3.25 6.31 8.16
C LEU A 206 -4.69 6.81 8.22
N GLY A 207 -5.66 5.94 8.50
CA GLY A 207 -7.08 6.28 8.63
C GLY A 207 -7.90 6.08 7.36
N ILE A 208 -7.36 5.40 6.34
CA ILE A 208 -8.11 5.01 5.16
C ILE A 208 -9.14 3.94 5.57
N LYS A 209 -10.40 4.15 5.21
CA LYS A 209 -11.51 3.29 5.61
C LYS A 209 -11.52 1.99 4.79
N TRP A 210 -12.06 0.93 5.39
CA TRP A 210 -12.29 -0.35 4.71
C TRP A 210 -13.46 -0.26 3.72
N ASP A 211 -13.42 -1.09 2.68
CA ASP A 211 -14.54 -1.32 1.76
C ASP A 211 -15.49 -2.35 2.36
N ASP A 212 -16.14 -1.98 3.48
CA ASP A 212 -16.99 -2.88 4.27
C ASP A 212 -18.48 -2.54 4.18
N LYS A 213 -18.86 -1.61 3.30
CA LYS A 213 -20.26 -1.22 3.10
C LYS A 213 -21.00 -2.37 2.41
N ARG A 214 -22.16 -2.76 2.95
CA ARG A 214 -22.95 -3.87 2.39
C ARG A 214 -23.65 -3.48 1.08
N ASP A 215 -24.09 -2.24 0.99
CA ASP A 215 -25.04 -1.79 -0.05
C ASP A 215 -24.51 -0.57 -0.85
N LYS A 216 -23.19 -0.30 -0.85
CA LYS A 216 -22.55 0.71 -1.72
C LYS A 216 -21.64 0.00 -2.72
N PRO A 217 -22.10 -0.28 -3.95
CA PRO A 217 -21.28 -0.86 -5.01
C PRO A 217 -19.95 -0.10 -5.20
N GLY A 218 -18.87 -0.84 -5.46
CA GLY A 218 -17.51 -0.29 -5.52
C GLY A 218 -16.83 -0.13 -4.16
N CYS A 219 -17.56 -0.32 -3.04
CA CYS A 219 -17.05 -0.14 -1.69
C CYS A 219 -17.46 -1.29 -0.76
N THR A 220 -17.74 -2.45 -1.34
CA THR A 220 -18.10 -3.68 -0.63
C THR A 220 -16.90 -4.65 -0.60
N PRO A 221 -16.91 -5.63 0.32
CA PRO A 221 -15.85 -6.65 0.35
C PRO A 221 -15.76 -7.50 -0.92
N LYS A 222 -16.83 -7.51 -1.74
CA LYS A 222 -16.91 -8.30 -2.97
C LYS A 222 -16.33 -7.58 -4.18
N ASP A 223 -16.23 -6.25 -4.14
CA ASP A 223 -15.69 -5.46 -5.25
C ASP A 223 -14.18 -5.69 -5.43
N GLY A 224 -13.50 -6.09 -4.35
CA GLY A 224 -12.16 -6.67 -4.44
C GLY A 224 -11.05 -5.66 -4.67
N HIS A 225 -11.22 -4.42 -4.21
CA HIS A 225 -10.16 -3.42 -4.09
C HIS A 225 -9.24 -3.70 -2.90
N VAL A 226 -8.13 -2.96 -2.80
CA VAL A 226 -7.10 -3.15 -1.76
C VAL A 226 -7.70 -3.24 -0.36
N MET A 227 -8.68 -2.39 -0.03
CA MET A 227 -9.30 -2.33 1.30
C MET A 227 -10.55 -3.21 1.43
N SER A 228 -10.78 -4.19 0.55
CA SER A 228 -11.94 -5.09 0.58
C SER A 228 -11.73 -6.38 1.39
N ARG A 229 -10.48 -6.84 1.58
CA ARG A 229 -10.17 -8.10 2.27
C ARG A 229 -8.95 -7.96 3.16
N ASN A 230 -9.06 -8.32 4.43
CA ASN A 230 -7.97 -8.15 5.38
C ASN A 230 -6.87 -9.23 5.23
N GLY A 231 -5.75 -8.82 4.65
CA GLY A 231 -4.50 -9.57 4.56
C GLY A 231 -4.36 -10.49 3.35
N GLU A 232 -5.35 -10.48 2.44
CA GLU A 232 -5.33 -11.26 1.21
C GLU A 232 -4.96 -10.38 0.00
N PRO A 233 -4.36 -10.97 -1.05
CA PRO A 233 -4.39 -10.38 -2.38
C PRO A 233 -5.82 -10.08 -2.83
N THR A 234 -5.96 -9.04 -3.64
CA THR A 234 -7.23 -8.46 -4.07
C THR A 234 -7.30 -8.49 -5.59
N GLN A 235 -8.51 -8.56 -6.15
CA GLN A 235 -8.69 -8.57 -7.60
C GLN A 235 -8.16 -7.28 -8.25
N TYR A 236 -8.35 -6.14 -7.56
CA TYR A 236 -7.89 -4.84 -7.99
C TYR A 236 -6.91 -4.30 -6.94
N PRO A 237 -5.59 -4.25 -7.22
CA PRO A 237 -4.57 -3.75 -6.31
C PRO A 237 -4.53 -2.21 -6.28
N THR A 238 -5.70 -1.58 -6.41
CA THR A 238 -5.92 -0.14 -6.29
C THR A 238 -6.92 0.14 -5.17
N PHE A 239 -6.81 1.31 -4.56
CA PHE A 239 -7.81 1.80 -3.61
C PHE A 239 -9.13 2.07 -4.35
N SER A 240 -10.25 1.68 -3.75
CA SER A 240 -11.59 2.03 -4.22
C SER A 240 -11.82 3.55 -4.14
N GLU A 241 -12.88 4.02 -4.79
CA GLU A 241 -13.28 5.42 -4.66
C GLU A 241 -13.63 5.79 -3.20
N CYS A 242 -14.28 4.89 -2.44
CA CYS A 242 -14.56 5.16 -1.03
C CYS A 242 -13.31 5.26 -0.16
N SER A 243 -12.30 4.43 -0.44
CA SER A 243 -11.02 4.51 0.25
C SER A 243 -10.33 5.84 -0.07
N LYS A 244 -10.34 6.26 -1.34
CA LYS A 244 -9.81 7.55 -1.80
C LYS A 244 -10.56 8.73 -1.17
N GLU A 245 -11.89 8.72 -1.17
CA GLU A 245 -12.75 9.70 -0.48
C GLU A 245 -12.36 9.83 1.01
N SER A 246 -12.15 8.72 1.71
CA SER A 246 -11.77 8.76 3.13
C SER A 246 -10.37 9.33 3.37
N TRP A 247 -9.45 9.12 2.43
CA TRP A 247 -8.12 9.72 2.44
C TRP A 247 -8.19 11.23 2.19
N ASP A 248 -9.04 11.66 1.27
CA ASP A 248 -9.29 13.06 0.96
C ASP A 248 -9.89 13.82 2.16
N GLU A 249 -10.91 13.24 2.80
CA GLU A 249 -11.46 13.73 4.08
C GLU A 249 -10.34 13.88 5.12
N ARG A 250 -9.48 12.87 5.25
CA ARG A 250 -8.39 12.87 6.22
C ARG A 250 -7.36 13.97 5.92
N THR A 251 -7.00 14.12 4.65
CA THR A 251 -6.07 15.15 4.19
C THR A 251 -6.60 16.52 4.55
N GLN A 252 -7.86 16.82 4.24
CA GLN A 252 -8.51 18.09 4.59
C GLN A 252 -8.54 18.34 6.11
N MET A 253 -8.91 17.32 6.90
CA MET A 253 -8.93 17.43 8.38
C MET A 253 -7.54 17.62 8.99
N SER A 254 -6.47 17.30 8.27
CA SER A 254 -5.10 17.47 8.73
C SER A 254 -4.49 18.81 8.37
N LEU A 255 -5.14 19.60 7.51
CA LEU A 255 -4.59 20.87 7.03
C LEU A 255 -4.29 21.81 8.20
N GLY A 256 -3.07 22.34 8.22
CA GLY A 256 -2.61 23.29 9.23
C GLY A 256 -2.17 22.66 10.55
N LEU A 257 -2.24 21.33 10.70
CA LEU A 257 -1.68 20.63 11.86
C LEU A 257 -0.21 20.28 11.60
N PRO A 258 0.73 20.47 12.53
CA PRO A 258 2.11 20.06 12.29
C PRO A 258 2.21 18.54 12.05
N PRO A 259 3.04 18.07 11.10
CA PRO A 259 3.25 16.64 10.90
C PRO A 259 3.91 16.04 12.14
N CYS A 260 3.47 14.84 12.53
CA CYS A 260 4.03 14.11 13.67
C CYS A 260 5.19 13.18 13.30
N TYR A 261 5.47 13.05 11.99
CA TYR A 261 6.40 12.08 11.47
C TYR A 261 7.84 12.44 11.85
N LYS A 262 8.58 11.45 12.32
CA LYS A 262 9.91 11.59 12.93
C LYS A 262 11.02 11.38 11.90
N LEU A 263 10.71 10.77 10.76
CA LEU A 263 11.68 10.51 9.72
C LEU A 263 12.34 11.80 9.25
N ASN A 264 13.67 11.85 9.38
CA ASN A 264 14.45 12.89 8.76
C ASN A 264 14.66 12.56 7.28
N VAL A 265 13.95 13.27 6.40
CA VAL A 265 13.99 13.09 4.94
C VAL A 265 15.41 13.29 4.37
N SER A 266 16.27 14.05 5.04
CA SER A 266 17.68 14.23 4.64
C SER A 266 18.52 12.96 4.73
N LEU A 267 18.09 11.98 5.54
CA LEU A 267 18.74 10.68 5.69
C LEU A 267 18.24 9.64 4.70
N MET A 268 17.29 9.99 3.83
CA MET A 268 16.80 9.09 2.81
C MET A 268 17.90 8.87 1.77
N SER A 269 18.49 7.67 1.80
CA SER A 269 19.44 7.24 0.79
C SER A 269 18.81 7.33 -0.60
N THR A 270 19.57 7.83 -1.56
CA THR A 270 19.26 7.81 -3.00
C THR A 270 19.46 6.43 -3.63
N SER A 271 19.53 5.36 -2.81
CA SER A 271 19.62 3.98 -3.27
C SER A 271 18.60 3.73 -4.38
N GLU A 272 19.04 3.01 -5.41
CA GLU A 272 18.18 2.58 -6.50
C GLU A 272 16.98 1.83 -5.92
N ARG A 273 15.77 2.27 -6.28
CA ARG A 273 14.52 1.64 -5.83
C ARG A 273 14.48 0.22 -6.34
N ARG A 274 14.16 -0.72 -5.46
CA ARG A 274 14.04 -2.14 -5.77
C ARG A 274 12.59 -2.60 -5.65
N THR A 275 12.17 -3.40 -6.61
CA THR A 275 10.86 -4.07 -6.60
C THR A 275 11.12 -5.57 -6.78
N PRO A 276 10.14 -6.45 -6.56
CA PRO A 276 10.28 -7.88 -6.84
C PRO A 276 10.81 -8.13 -8.26
N TYR A 277 10.36 -7.34 -9.25
CA TYR A 277 10.89 -7.39 -10.61
C TYR A 277 12.42 -7.23 -10.70
N THR A 278 13.01 -6.25 -10.03
CA THR A 278 14.48 -6.06 -10.05
C THR A 278 15.20 -6.93 -9.03
N PHE A 279 14.55 -7.30 -7.92
CA PHE A 279 15.09 -8.22 -6.91
C PHE A 279 15.37 -9.61 -7.48
N PHE A 280 14.45 -10.14 -8.29
CA PHE A 280 14.61 -11.43 -8.99
C PHE A 280 15.30 -11.31 -10.35
N ASN A 281 15.98 -10.19 -10.63
CA ASN A 281 16.73 -9.95 -11.87
C ASN A 281 15.90 -10.17 -13.16
N CYS A 282 14.60 -9.92 -13.11
CA CYS A 282 13.68 -10.18 -14.23
C CYS A 282 13.85 -9.23 -15.41
N LYS A 283 14.75 -8.24 -15.32
CA LYS A 283 14.94 -7.21 -16.34
C LYS A 283 15.37 -7.75 -17.70
N GLU A 284 16.38 -8.60 -17.73
CA GLU A 284 16.85 -9.22 -18.98
C GLU A 284 15.86 -10.29 -19.49
N PRO A 285 15.37 -11.23 -18.65
CA PRO A 285 14.38 -12.22 -19.08
C PRO A 285 13.07 -11.64 -19.65
N CYS A 286 12.63 -10.48 -19.15
CA CYS A 286 11.39 -9.82 -19.56
C CYS A 286 11.58 -8.66 -20.55
N LYS A 287 12.79 -8.48 -21.11
CA LYS A 287 13.15 -7.31 -21.91
C LYS A 287 12.28 -7.13 -23.16
N ASP A 288 11.99 -8.21 -23.87
CA ASP A 288 11.21 -8.14 -25.12
C ASP A 288 9.76 -7.71 -24.84
N ILE A 289 9.16 -8.24 -23.77
CA ILE A 289 7.78 -7.90 -23.36
C ILE A 289 7.69 -6.44 -22.90
N THR A 290 8.67 -5.99 -22.10
CA THR A 290 8.69 -4.60 -21.62
C THR A 290 9.01 -3.61 -22.74
N GLY A 291 9.90 -3.97 -23.67
CA GLY A 291 10.24 -3.15 -24.84
C GLY A 291 9.08 -2.99 -25.83
N GLU A 292 8.35 -4.05 -26.14
CA GLU A 292 7.12 -3.98 -26.96
C GLU A 292 6.08 -3.03 -26.34
N SER A 293 5.93 -3.04 -25.01
CA SER A 293 4.99 -2.17 -24.30
C SER A 293 5.33 -0.68 -24.46
N GLN A 294 6.62 -0.35 -24.53
CA GLN A 294 7.10 1.01 -24.71
C GLN A 294 6.97 1.45 -26.18
N ASN A 295 7.28 0.57 -27.13
CA ASN A 295 7.23 0.86 -28.56
C ASN A 295 5.81 1.01 -29.12
N ASN A 296 4.84 0.22 -28.61
CA ASN A 296 3.43 0.33 -29.01
C ASN A 296 2.79 1.66 -28.56
N VAL A 297 3.35 2.30 -27.53
CA VAL A 297 2.91 3.60 -27.01
C VAL A 297 3.51 4.77 -27.81
N LEU A 298 4.71 4.62 -28.39
CA LEU A 298 5.31 5.67 -29.23
C LEU A 298 4.64 5.79 -30.61
N ASN A 299 4.01 4.71 -31.10
CA ASN A 299 3.57 4.62 -32.49
C ASN A 299 2.05 4.76 -32.73
N THR A 300 1.24 5.12 -31.72
CA THR A 300 -0.22 5.16 -31.91
C THR A 300 -0.88 6.40 -31.27
N PRO A 301 -1.54 7.30 -32.04
CA PRO A 301 -2.52 8.23 -31.49
C PRO A 301 -3.73 7.45 -30.95
N PRO A 302 -4.46 7.95 -29.94
CA PRO A 302 -5.55 7.20 -29.31
C PRO A 302 -6.73 7.14 -30.28
N LYS A 303 -6.76 6.11 -31.13
CA LYS A 303 -7.96 5.69 -31.83
C LYS A 303 -8.50 4.46 -31.12
N SER A 304 -9.63 4.67 -30.46
CA SER A 304 -10.61 3.63 -30.17
C SER A 304 -10.83 2.80 -31.43
N ASN A 305 -10.36 1.57 -31.44
CA ASN A 305 -11.01 0.46 -32.12
C ASN A 305 -10.52 -0.84 -31.51
N GLU A 306 -11.50 -1.66 -31.16
CA GLU A 306 -11.42 -3.04 -30.74
C GLU A 306 -10.57 -3.89 -31.70
N ASP A 307 -10.04 -5.01 -31.17
CA ASP A 307 -9.29 -6.08 -31.85
C ASP A 307 -7.76 -6.01 -31.90
N SER A 308 -7.12 -5.44 -30.88
CA SER A 308 -5.89 -6.05 -30.38
C SER A 308 -6.24 -6.79 -29.10
N LYS A 309 -6.10 -8.12 -29.08
CA LYS A 309 -5.97 -8.84 -27.81
C LYS A 309 -4.69 -8.33 -27.16
N THR A 310 -4.77 -7.18 -26.48
CA THR A 310 -3.71 -6.65 -25.64
C THR A 310 -3.42 -7.75 -24.65
N ARG A 311 -2.35 -8.52 -24.90
CA ARG A 311 -1.86 -9.51 -23.95
C ARG A 311 -1.67 -8.75 -22.66
N ASP A 312 -2.37 -9.16 -21.62
CA ASP A 312 -2.25 -8.56 -20.30
C ASP A 312 -0.83 -8.88 -19.80
N ILE A 313 0.09 -7.94 -20.02
CA ILE A 313 1.53 -8.09 -19.78
C ILE A 313 1.77 -8.58 -18.36
N CYS A 314 0.94 -8.15 -17.41
CA CYS A 314 1.08 -8.50 -16.02
C CYS A 314 0.67 -9.94 -15.69
N LYS A 315 -0.03 -10.63 -16.60
CA LYS A 315 -0.34 -12.06 -16.52
C LYS A 315 0.66 -12.93 -17.27
N LEU A 316 1.54 -12.32 -18.07
CA LEU A 316 2.59 -13.04 -18.76
C LEU A 316 3.68 -13.42 -17.77
N ASN A 317 4.19 -14.61 -17.97
CA ASN A 317 5.30 -15.10 -17.19
C ASN A 317 6.59 -15.02 -18.00
N CYS A 318 7.58 -14.32 -17.46
CA CYS A 318 8.86 -14.07 -18.13
C CYS A 318 10.05 -14.09 -17.17
N CYS A 319 9.86 -14.46 -15.91
CA CYS A 319 10.92 -14.42 -14.91
C CYS A 319 11.12 -15.79 -14.24
N PRO A 320 12.02 -16.63 -14.78
CA PRO A 320 12.24 -17.99 -14.29
C PRO A 320 12.60 -18.07 -12.79
N ASP A 321 13.48 -17.19 -12.32
CA ASP A 321 13.91 -17.14 -10.91
C ASP A 321 12.75 -16.78 -9.97
N TYR A 322 11.84 -15.92 -10.44
CA TYR A 322 10.60 -15.63 -9.74
C TYR A 322 9.73 -16.89 -9.74
N ASP A 323 9.51 -17.54 -10.87
CA ASP A 323 8.62 -18.71 -10.96
C ASP A 323 9.03 -19.90 -10.11
N GLU A 324 10.34 -20.20 -10.09
CA GLU A 324 10.89 -21.32 -9.32
C GLU A 324 10.52 -21.21 -7.83
N LYS A 325 10.43 -19.98 -7.29
CA LYS A 325 10.09 -19.74 -5.89
C LYS A 325 8.60 -19.88 -5.59
N PHE A 326 7.72 -19.91 -6.60
CA PHE A 326 6.26 -19.83 -6.41
C PHE A 326 5.50 -21.16 -6.62
N ASN A 327 6.20 -22.29 -6.82
CA ASN A 327 5.61 -23.63 -6.93
C ASN A 327 4.28 -23.65 -7.72
N GLU A 328 4.32 -23.12 -8.94
CA GLU A 328 3.25 -23.11 -9.97
C GLU A 328 1.93 -22.38 -9.64
N ARG A 329 1.70 -21.89 -8.41
CA ARG A 329 0.40 -21.31 -7.99
C ARG A 329 0.22 -19.82 -8.31
N ARG A 330 1.30 -19.07 -8.54
CA ARG A 330 1.23 -17.69 -9.04
C ARG A 330 2.02 -17.61 -10.35
N LYS A 331 1.30 -17.61 -11.47
CA LYS A 331 1.87 -17.38 -12.81
C LYS A 331 1.60 -15.93 -13.20
N GLY A 332 2.62 -15.16 -13.52
CA GLY A 332 2.46 -13.78 -13.99
C GLY A 332 3.65 -12.90 -13.65
N ALA A 333 3.55 -11.63 -14.01
CA ALA A 333 4.61 -10.67 -13.79
C ALA A 333 4.82 -10.39 -12.29
N PRO A 334 6.07 -10.24 -11.84
CA PRO A 334 6.36 -9.78 -10.49
C PRO A 334 5.93 -8.32 -10.30
N ASP A 335 5.60 -7.97 -9.05
CA ASP A 335 5.27 -6.60 -8.69
C ASP A 335 6.41 -5.63 -9.05
N GLY A 336 6.05 -4.50 -9.62
CA GLY A 336 6.96 -3.47 -10.11
C GLY A 336 7.51 -3.69 -11.52
N MET A 337 7.10 -4.75 -12.24
CA MET A 337 7.43 -4.91 -13.66
C MET A 337 6.73 -3.82 -14.50
N PRO A 338 7.44 -3.08 -15.37
CA PRO A 338 6.81 -2.12 -16.27
C PRO A 338 5.82 -2.78 -17.22
N CYS A 339 4.62 -2.21 -17.36
CA CYS A 339 3.58 -2.70 -18.28
C CYS A 339 3.04 -1.60 -19.21
N GLY A 340 3.63 -0.40 -19.17
CA GLY A 340 3.31 0.72 -20.01
C GLY A 340 3.95 2.01 -19.51
N LEU A 341 3.73 3.11 -20.21
CA LEU A 341 4.24 4.41 -19.80
C LEU A 341 3.57 4.84 -18.49
N PHE A 342 4.39 5.08 -17.45
CA PHE A 342 3.92 5.41 -16.10
C PHE A 342 3.00 4.35 -15.50
N LYS A 343 3.24 3.07 -15.83
CA LYS A 343 2.48 1.93 -15.30
C LYS A 343 3.36 0.77 -14.92
N VAL A 344 2.96 0.07 -13.86
CA VAL A 344 3.64 -1.16 -13.39
C VAL A 344 2.63 -2.24 -13.06
N CYS A 345 3.08 -3.49 -13.05
CA CYS A 345 2.31 -4.61 -12.54
C CYS A 345 2.29 -4.58 -11.02
N LEU A 346 1.10 -4.71 -10.43
CA LEU A 346 0.88 -5.07 -9.03
C LEU A 346 -0.12 -6.21 -9.03
N GLN A 347 0.13 -7.30 -8.30
CA GLN A 347 -0.74 -8.49 -8.24
C GLN A 347 -1.28 -8.90 -9.63
N GLN A 348 -0.41 -8.86 -10.65
CA GLN A 348 -0.74 -9.21 -12.04
C GLN A 348 -1.75 -8.28 -12.75
N VAL A 349 -1.94 -7.07 -12.24
CA VAL A 349 -2.75 -6.01 -12.84
C VAL A 349 -1.87 -4.80 -13.17
N CYS A 350 -2.01 -4.26 -14.38
CA CYS A 350 -1.29 -3.07 -14.81
C CYS A 350 -1.93 -1.80 -14.23
N VAL A 351 -1.26 -1.14 -13.28
CA VAL A 351 -1.75 0.04 -12.56
C VAL A 351 -0.90 1.28 -12.87
N SER A 352 -1.44 2.47 -12.62
CA SER A 352 -0.73 3.73 -12.89
C SER A 352 0.18 4.11 -11.73
N VAL A 353 1.32 4.73 -12.05
CA VAL A 353 2.28 5.27 -11.08
C VAL A 353 2.71 6.69 -11.46
N PRO A 354 3.02 7.58 -10.50
CA PRO A 354 3.47 8.95 -10.78
C PRO A 354 4.76 8.99 -11.60
N ARG A 355 4.93 10.06 -12.42
CA ARG A 355 6.07 10.24 -13.34
C ARG A 355 7.45 10.10 -12.68
N GLN A 356 7.59 10.46 -11.40
CA GLN A 356 8.84 10.37 -10.63
C GLN A 356 9.30 8.93 -10.34
N TRP A 357 8.51 7.89 -10.62
CA TRP A 357 8.91 6.49 -10.49
C TRP A 357 9.84 6.01 -11.62
N ASN A 358 9.95 6.74 -12.73
CA ASN A 358 10.73 6.35 -13.91
C ASN A 358 12.25 6.59 -13.79
N GLU A 359 12.78 7.10 -12.68
CA GLU A 359 14.25 7.19 -12.54
C GLU A 359 14.96 5.82 -12.48
N VAL A 360 14.19 4.72 -12.40
CA VAL A 360 14.65 3.32 -12.58
C VAL A 360 14.84 2.94 -14.08
N SER A 361 14.60 3.87 -15.02
CA SER A 361 14.78 3.67 -16.47
C SER A 361 15.69 4.70 -17.14
N LYS A 362 16.64 5.32 -16.42
CA LYS A 362 17.69 6.09 -17.09
C LYS A 362 18.67 5.14 -17.80
N VAL A 363 18.31 4.75 -19.02
CA VAL A 363 19.29 4.50 -20.09
C VAL A 363 19.94 5.87 -20.38
N PRO A 364 21.28 5.96 -20.53
CA PRO A 364 21.92 7.23 -20.88
C PRO A 364 21.32 7.73 -22.19
N MET A 365 20.71 8.92 -22.20
CA MET A 365 20.54 9.64 -23.45
C MET A 365 21.95 10.05 -23.89
N ASN A 366 22.54 9.28 -24.80
CA ASN A 366 23.59 9.79 -25.66
C ASN A 366 22.99 10.90 -26.51
N THR A 367 22.97 12.12 -25.99
CA THR A 367 22.98 13.33 -26.81
C THR A 367 24.42 13.72 -27.02
N ASP A 368 25.08 12.97 -27.90
CA ASP A 368 26.31 13.38 -28.57
C ASP A 368 26.29 12.74 -29.96
N VAL A 369 25.66 13.42 -30.92
CA VAL A 369 26.06 13.36 -32.33
C VAL A 369 25.74 14.73 -32.97
N ASN A 370 26.82 15.51 -33.13
CA ASN A 370 27.06 16.66 -34.03
C ASN A 370 26.09 17.84 -34.08
#